data_AF-A0A8B6GFQ6-F1
#
_entry.id   AF-A0A8B6GFQ6-F1
#
_cell.length_a   1.000
_cell.length_b   1.000
_cell.length_c   1.000
_cell.angle_alpha   90.00
_cell.angle_beta   90.00
_cell.angle_gamma   90.00
#
_symmetry.space_group_name_H-M   'P 1'
#
loop_
_entity.id
_entity.type
_entity.pdbx_description
1 polymer ?
#
loop_
_entity_poly.entity_id
_entity_poly.type
_entity_poly.pdbx_seq_one_letter_code
_entity_poly.pdbx_strand_id
1 'polypeptide(L)'
;MSEAPDLTIELFELLTKIDNRLTVIEARTDRIENIETALGQLTRKVDTMKSDIIELKTKTTDLEKNADFISNKYEELRGENSAQDNKIRQLQKDVLDIRDAENNTTELKEKILDLQCRSMRNNLVFTGLEESAEENTKQVLHKFIREELSIRKEIQLGTVHRFGQKDNNGRHRPIVASFIFYEDLQTILYSGPKLKNKPNFGINTQFPREIEERRKKLYPVMKEAKKKGKRAYMIKDKLFIEGNLFKPEIKKQSPGEQKTQQSTSLSGTPPTDNRKSQKRARHGSEAES
;
A
#
# COMPACT_ATOMS: atom_id res chain seq x y z
N MET A 1 -90.16 62.20 -88.38
CA MET A 1 -91.02 61.44 -87.44
C MET A 1 -90.14 60.94 -86.33
N SER A 2 -90.61 61.16 -85.10
CA SER A 2 -89.94 60.91 -83.83
C SER A 2 -89.76 59.41 -83.58
N GLU A 3 -88.54 58.95 -83.35
CA GLU A 3 -88.31 57.73 -82.56
C GLU A 3 -87.50 58.15 -81.33
N ALA A 4 -88.22 58.47 -80.25
CA ALA A 4 -87.61 58.57 -78.95
C ALA A 4 -87.04 57.19 -78.60
N PRO A 5 -85.81 57.08 -78.07
CA PRO A 5 -85.28 55.79 -77.64
C PRO A 5 -86.26 55.15 -76.65
N ASP A 6 -86.59 53.87 -76.89
CA ASP A 6 -87.46 53.10 -76.02
C ASP A 6 -86.76 52.91 -74.67
N LEU A 7 -87.08 53.78 -73.72
CA LEU A 7 -86.52 53.80 -72.36
C LEU A 7 -86.54 52.42 -71.70
N THR A 8 -87.44 51.52 -72.10
CA THR A 8 -87.55 50.18 -71.55
C THR A 8 -86.36 49.29 -71.92
N ILE A 9 -85.79 49.42 -73.12
CA ILE A 9 -84.62 48.65 -73.59
C ILE A 9 -83.35 49.13 -72.88
N GLU A 10 -83.17 50.45 -72.77
CA GLU A 10 -82.05 51.05 -72.03
C GLU A 10 -82.07 50.67 -70.54
N LEU A 11 -83.27 50.66 -69.93
CA LEU A 11 -83.46 50.25 -68.54
C LEU A 11 -83.12 48.76 -68.35
N PHE A 12 -83.50 47.89 -69.29
CA PHE A 12 -83.22 46.46 -69.25
C PHE A 12 -81.71 46.17 -69.40
N GLU A 13 -81.02 46.85 -70.32
CA GLU A 13 -79.56 46.75 -70.44
C GLU A 13 -78.84 47.18 -69.16
N LEU A 14 -79.31 48.25 -68.52
CA LEU A 14 -78.75 48.76 -67.27
C LEU A 14 -78.98 47.78 -66.11
N LEU A 15 -80.18 47.17 -66.04
CA LEU A 15 -80.52 46.09 -65.11
C LEU A 15 -79.62 44.86 -65.30
N THR A 16 -79.40 44.39 -66.53
CA THR A 16 -78.46 43.28 -66.80
C THR A 16 -77.01 43.63 -66.46
N LYS A 17 -76.57 44.87 -66.66
CA LYS A 17 -75.24 45.32 -66.19
C LYS A 17 -75.14 45.32 -64.67
N ILE A 18 -76.20 45.75 -63.97
CA ILE A 18 -76.25 45.73 -62.51
C ILE A 18 -76.20 44.29 -62.00
N ASP A 19 -76.98 43.38 -62.57
CA ASP A 19 -77.02 41.96 -62.19
C ASP A 19 -75.66 41.27 -62.40
N ASN A 20 -75.03 41.48 -63.56
CA ASN A 20 -73.67 41.00 -63.83
C ASN A 20 -72.63 41.57 -62.85
N ARG A 21 -72.79 42.83 -62.41
CA ARG A 21 -71.92 43.39 -61.37
C ARG A 21 -72.22 42.80 -60.00
N LEU A 22 -73.47 42.48 -59.71
CA LEU A 22 -73.91 41.85 -58.46
C LEU A 22 -73.29 40.46 -58.31
N THR A 23 -73.35 39.62 -59.35
CA THR A 23 -72.76 38.28 -59.34
C THR A 23 -71.24 38.31 -59.16
N VAL A 24 -70.55 39.28 -59.77
CA VAL A 24 -69.11 39.49 -59.56
C VAL A 24 -68.80 39.95 -58.14
N ILE A 25 -69.67 40.78 -57.54
CA ILE A 25 -69.53 41.22 -56.15
C ILE A 25 -69.70 40.02 -55.22
N GLU A 26 -70.74 39.21 -55.38
CA GLU A 26 -70.97 37.98 -54.60
C GLU A 26 -69.77 37.04 -54.65
N ALA A 27 -69.25 36.74 -55.85
CA ALA A 27 -68.06 35.89 -56.01
C ALA A 27 -66.79 36.48 -55.38
N ARG A 28 -66.68 37.81 -55.28
CA ARG A 28 -65.58 38.47 -54.55
C ARG A 28 -65.77 38.36 -53.04
N THR A 29 -67.01 38.49 -52.54
CA THR A 29 -67.34 38.33 -51.13
C THR A 29 -67.00 36.91 -50.65
N ASP A 30 -67.36 35.87 -51.42
CA ASP A 30 -66.99 34.48 -51.10
C ASP A 30 -65.47 34.28 -51.00
N ARG A 31 -64.71 34.93 -51.89
CA ARG A 31 -63.25 34.89 -51.85
C ARG A 31 -62.71 35.58 -50.61
N ILE A 32 -63.32 36.68 -50.18
CA ILE A 32 -62.94 37.40 -48.96
C ILE A 32 -63.17 36.51 -47.73
N GLU A 33 -64.32 35.85 -47.63
CA GLU A 33 -64.60 34.91 -46.52
C GLU A 33 -63.59 33.75 -46.47
N ASN A 34 -63.23 33.19 -47.63
CA ASN A 34 -62.19 32.17 -47.71
C ASN A 34 -60.80 32.68 -47.27
N ILE A 35 -60.47 33.94 -47.58
CA ILE A 35 -59.22 34.56 -47.11
C ILE A 35 -59.27 34.78 -45.60
N GLU A 36 -60.39 35.26 -45.06
CA GLU A 36 -60.56 35.49 -43.61
C GLU A 36 -60.43 34.18 -42.81
N THR A 37 -61.01 33.09 -43.29
CA THR A 37 -60.85 31.78 -42.65
C THR A 37 -59.41 31.27 -42.70
N ALA A 38 -58.71 31.42 -43.84
CA ALA A 38 -57.30 31.07 -43.97
C ALA A 38 -56.40 31.93 -43.06
N LEU A 39 -56.67 33.24 -42.95
CA LEU A 39 -55.99 34.14 -42.03
C LEU A 39 -56.22 33.72 -40.57
N GLY A 40 -57.44 33.35 -40.20
CA GLY A 40 -57.74 32.82 -38.88
C GLY A 40 -56.96 31.55 -38.54
N GLN A 41 -56.80 30.64 -39.50
CA GLN A 41 -55.96 29.45 -39.34
C GLN A 41 -54.47 29.80 -39.19
N LEU A 42 -53.99 30.76 -39.98
CA LEU A 42 -52.60 31.23 -39.90
C LEU A 42 -52.31 31.86 -38.54
N THR A 43 -53.20 32.71 -38.03
CA THR A 43 -53.08 33.33 -36.71
C THR A 43 -52.93 32.27 -35.61
N ARG A 44 -53.76 31.23 -35.62
CA ARG A 44 -53.66 30.12 -34.65
C ARG A 44 -52.32 29.38 -34.72
N LYS A 45 -51.79 29.16 -35.93
CA LYS A 45 -50.46 28.54 -36.10
C LYS A 45 -49.35 29.43 -35.58
N VAL A 46 -49.42 30.74 -35.81
CA VAL A 46 -48.47 31.72 -35.29
C VAL A 46 -48.48 31.75 -33.76
N ASP A 47 -49.65 31.70 -33.13
CA ASP A 47 -49.76 31.63 -31.67
C ASP A 47 -49.15 30.34 -31.10
N THR A 48 -49.39 29.21 -31.78
CA THR A 48 -48.80 27.92 -31.41
C THR A 48 -47.28 27.96 -31.52
N MET A 49 -46.74 28.43 -32.64
CA MET A 49 -45.30 28.60 -32.85
C MET A 49 -44.67 29.53 -31.80
N LYS A 50 -45.39 30.59 -31.40
CA LYS A 50 -44.92 31.51 -30.35
C LYS A 50 -44.80 30.80 -29.00
N SER A 51 -45.75 29.93 -28.66
CA SER A 51 -45.68 29.09 -27.46
C SER A 51 -44.47 28.16 -27.50
N ASP A 52 -44.26 27.46 -28.61
CA ASP A 52 -43.11 26.56 -28.78
C ASP A 52 -41.77 27.29 -28.69
N ILE A 53 -41.67 28.50 -29.24
CA ILE A 53 -40.47 29.34 -29.15
C ILE A 53 -40.17 29.73 -27.69
N ILE A 54 -41.19 30.02 -26.88
CA ILE A 54 -41.01 30.32 -25.46
C ILE A 54 -40.49 29.09 -24.72
N GLU A 55 -41.06 27.91 -24.97
CA GLU A 55 -40.61 26.65 -24.36
C GLU A 55 -39.19 26.26 -24.78
N LEU A 56 -38.84 26.47 -26.06
CA LEU A 56 -37.49 26.24 -26.53
C LEU A 56 -36.49 27.19 -25.86
N LYS A 57 -36.85 28.47 -25.68
CA LYS A 57 -35.98 29.42 -24.98
C LYS A 57 -35.71 29.00 -23.54
N THR A 58 -36.73 28.56 -22.80
CA THR A 58 -36.52 28.12 -21.41
C THR A 58 -35.60 26.90 -21.34
N LYS A 59 -35.84 25.89 -22.19
CA LYS A 59 -34.96 24.72 -22.30
C LYS A 59 -33.52 25.09 -22.65
N THR A 60 -33.31 26.02 -23.59
CA THR A 60 -31.97 26.52 -23.94
C THR A 60 -31.28 27.15 -22.73
N THR A 61 -31.97 28.01 -21.96
CA THR A 61 -31.37 28.62 -20.77
C THR A 61 -31.02 27.62 -19.67
N ASP A 62 -31.79 26.53 -19.53
CA ASP A 62 -31.48 25.48 -18.56
C ASP A 62 -30.32 24.60 -19.01
N LEU A 63 -30.19 24.35 -20.32
CA LEU A 63 -29.03 23.67 -20.90
C LEU A 63 -27.74 24.48 -20.70
N GLU A 64 -27.78 25.81 -20.87
CA GLU A 64 -26.65 26.71 -20.62
C GLU A 64 -26.17 26.59 -19.16
N LYS A 65 -27.09 26.67 -18.18
CA LYS A 65 -26.76 26.50 -16.76
C LYS A 65 -26.14 25.14 -16.45
N ASN A 66 -26.66 24.08 -17.07
CA ASN A 66 -26.11 22.73 -16.90
C ASN A 66 -24.71 22.62 -17.50
N ALA A 67 -24.46 23.25 -18.64
CA ALA A 67 -23.14 23.29 -19.27
C ALA A 67 -22.11 24.01 -18.37
N ASP A 68 -22.49 25.15 -17.79
CA ASP A 68 -21.64 25.89 -16.84
C ASP A 68 -21.34 25.05 -15.60
N PHE A 69 -22.34 24.36 -15.05
CA PHE A 69 -22.18 23.47 -13.91
C PHE A 69 -21.21 22.31 -14.21
N ILE A 70 -21.38 21.65 -15.36
CA ILE A 70 -20.49 20.56 -15.79
C ILE A 70 -19.07 21.08 -16.00
N SER A 71 -18.90 22.25 -16.61
CA SER A 71 -17.59 22.87 -16.83
C SER A 71 -16.87 23.14 -15.50
N ASN A 72 -17.57 23.69 -14.52
CA ASN A 72 -17.00 23.94 -13.19
C ASN A 72 -16.58 22.64 -12.49
N LYS A 73 -17.42 21.60 -12.56
CA LYS A 73 -17.09 20.30 -11.96
C LYS A 73 -15.92 19.61 -12.67
N TYR A 74 -15.78 19.81 -13.98
CA TYR A 74 -14.66 19.30 -14.76
C TYR A 74 -13.33 19.94 -14.34
N GLU A 75 -13.28 21.26 -14.16
CA GLU A 75 -12.07 21.92 -13.69
C GLU A 75 -11.69 21.52 -12.25
N GLU A 76 -12.67 21.31 -11.37
CA GLU A 76 -12.44 20.78 -10.02
C GLU A 76 -11.80 19.39 -10.05
N LEU A 77 -12.39 18.46 -10.80
CA LEU A 77 -11.85 17.10 -10.98
C LEU A 77 -10.47 17.11 -11.62
N ARG A 78 -10.24 18.01 -12.58
CA ARG A 78 -8.93 18.20 -13.20
C ARG A 78 -7.89 18.67 -12.20
N GLY A 79 -8.25 19.59 -11.31
CA GLY A 79 -7.41 20.04 -10.21
C GLY A 79 -7.07 18.92 -9.23
N GLU A 80 -8.07 18.13 -8.83
CA GLU A 80 -7.87 16.96 -7.95
C GLU A 80 -6.97 15.90 -8.59
N ASN A 81 -7.17 15.58 -9.88
CA ASN A 81 -6.32 14.64 -10.61
C ASN A 81 -4.86 15.11 -10.67
N SER A 82 -4.63 16.40 -10.95
CA SER A 82 -3.28 16.97 -10.94
C SER A 82 -2.62 16.87 -9.56
N ALA A 83 -3.38 17.13 -8.49
CA ALA A 83 -2.89 16.98 -7.11
C ALA A 83 -2.56 15.51 -6.77
N GLN A 84 -3.40 14.57 -7.21
CA GLN A 84 -3.17 13.13 -7.03
C GLN A 84 -1.91 12.67 -7.79
N ASP A 85 -1.72 13.11 -9.04
CA ASP A 85 -0.53 12.80 -9.82
C ASP A 85 0.76 13.28 -9.14
N ASN A 86 0.75 14.49 -8.58
CA ASN A 86 1.88 15.01 -7.82
C ASN A 86 2.16 14.16 -6.56
N LYS A 87 1.11 13.73 -5.86
CA LYS A 87 1.26 12.85 -4.69
C LYS A 87 1.79 11.47 -5.07
N ILE A 88 1.34 10.90 -6.19
CA ILE A 88 1.85 9.64 -6.71
C ILE A 88 3.34 9.75 -7.04
N ARG A 89 3.75 10.83 -7.72
CA ARG A 89 5.18 11.08 -8.03
C ARG A 89 6.02 11.19 -6.76
N GLN A 90 5.51 11.89 -5.74
CA GLN A 90 6.21 12.01 -4.46
C GLN A 90 6.33 10.64 -3.77
N LEU A 91 5.25 9.87 -3.69
CA LEU A 91 5.27 8.53 -3.10
C LEU A 91 6.21 7.58 -3.85
N GLN A 92 6.28 7.66 -5.17
CA GLN A 92 7.22 6.87 -5.97
C GLN A 92 8.67 7.21 -5.61
N LYS A 93 8.98 8.49 -5.41
CA LYS A 93 10.31 8.93 -4.95
C LYS A 93 10.61 8.41 -3.55
N ASP A 94 9.68 8.57 -2.62
CA ASP A 94 9.85 8.12 -1.23
C ASP A 94 10.11 6.60 -1.16
N VAL A 95 9.42 5.81 -2.00
CA VAL A 95 9.65 4.35 -2.09
C VAL A 95 11.06 4.01 -2.57
N LEU A 96 11.61 4.77 -3.52
CA LEU A 96 12.99 4.58 -3.98
C LEU A 96 13.99 4.93 -2.86
N ASP A 97 13.78 6.08 -2.21
CA ASP A 97 14.65 6.54 -1.11
C ASP A 97 14.65 5.54 0.06
N ILE A 98 13.48 4.98 0.41
CA ILE A 98 13.36 3.94 1.44
C ILE A 98 14.14 2.68 1.03
N ARG A 99 14.01 2.24 -0.22
CA ARG A 99 14.71 1.05 -0.72
C ARG A 99 16.23 1.22 -0.65
N ASP A 100 16.72 2.40 -1.01
CA ASP A 100 18.16 2.70 -0.92
C ASP A 100 18.63 2.76 0.53
N ALA A 101 17.83 3.33 1.44
CA ALA A 101 18.12 3.32 2.87
C ALA A 101 18.11 1.89 3.46
N GLU A 102 17.21 1.02 3.03
CA GLU A 102 17.18 -0.40 3.43
C GLU A 102 18.44 -1.13 2.97
N ASN A 103 18.83 -0.94 1.70
CA ASN A 103 20.06 -1.52 1.15
C ASN A 103 21.29 -1.07 1.96
N ASN A 104 21.43 0.24 2.19
CA ASN A 104 22.52 0.79 3.01
C ASN A 104 22.52 0.22 4.43
N THR A 105 21.33 0.08 5.04
CA THR A 105 21.19 -0.52 6.37
C THR A 105 21.64 -1.98 6.38
N THR A 106 21.33 -2.75 5.34
CA THR A 106 21.78 -4.15 5.24
C THR A 106 23.29 -4.24 5.10
N GLU A 107 23.91 -3.38 4.29
CA GLU A 107 25.36 -3.33 4.15
C GLU A 107 26.06 -2.93 5.45
N LEU A 108 25.52 -1.94 6.16
CA LEU A 108 26.05 -1.51 7.45
C LEU A 108 25.95 -2.63 8.49
N LYS A 109 24.85 -3.37 8.54
CA LYS A 109 24.69 -4.52 9.43
C LYS A 109 25.73 -5.61 9.14
N GLU A 110 25.97 -5.92 7.86
CA GLU A 110 27.00 -6.90 7.46
C GLU A 110 28.41 -6.41 7.82
N LYS A 111 28.73 -5.12 7.60
CA LYS A 111 30.01 -4.52 8.01
C LYS A 111 30.21 -4.54 9.53
N ILE A 112 29.19 -4.19 10.31
CA ILE A 112 29.23 -4.26 11.78
C ILE A 112 29.47 -5.70 12.22
N LEU A 113 28.77 -6.66 11.63
CA LEU A 113 28.92 -8.06 11.97
C LEU A 113 30.34 -8.58 11.67
N ASP A 114 30.91 -8.21 10.51
CA ASP A 114 32.28 -8.57 10.15
C ASP A 114 33.31 -7.94 11.11
N LEU A 115 33.15 -6.66 11.45
CA LEU A 115 34.01 -5.97 12.42
C LEU A 115 33.94 -6.62 13.81
N GLN A 116 32.74 -6.96 14.29
CA GLN A 116 32.57 -7.68 15.55
C GLN A 116 33.21 -9.07 15.50
N CYS A 117 33.06 -9.81 14.40
CA CYS A 117 33.73 -11.11 14.22
C CYS A 117 35.26 -10.99 14.28
N ARG A 118 35.83 -9.96 13.64
CA ARG A 118 37.28 -9.71 13.66
C ARG A 118 37.76 -9.33 15.06
N SER A 119 37.01 -8.45 15.74
CA SER A 119 37.33 -8.01 17.10
C SER A 119 37.26 -9.15 18.13
N MET A 120 36.28 -10.05 17.99
CA MET A 120 36.08 -11.19 18.89
C MET A 120 36.89 -12.44 18.51
N ARG A 121 37.64 -12.42 17.40
CA ARG A 121 38.35 -13.59 16.84
C ARG A 121 39.27 -14.26 17.86
N ASN A 122 39.93 -13.46 18.69
CA ASN A 122 40.90 -13.94 19.67
C ASN A 122 40.31 -14.07 21.07
N ASN A 123 38.99 -14.26 21.19
CA ASN A 123 38.31 -14.38 22.47
C ASN A 123 37.77 -15.79 22.69
N LEU A 124 37.96 -16.30 23.90
CA LEU A 124 37.33 -17.54 24.37
C LEU A 124 36.37 -17.25 25.53
N VAL A 125 35.29 -18.02 25.55
CA VAL A 125 34.27 -18.06 26.59
C VAL A 125 34.48 -19.31 27.43
N PHE A 126 34.63 -19.11 28.74
CA PHE A 126 34.80 -20.16 29.73
C PHE A 126 33.54 -20.24 30.60
N THR A 127 32.89 -21.40 30.62
CA THR A 127 31.70 -21.67 31.43
C THR A 127 32.03 -22.63 32.57
N GLY A 128 31.31 -22.54 33.69
CA GLY A 128 31.45 -23.45 34.82
C GLY A 128 32.46 -23.05 35.89
N LEU A 129 33.09 -21.88 35.77
CA LEU A 129 34.01 -21.35 36.76
C LEU A 129 33.23 -20.70 37.90
N GLU A 130 33.53 -21.06 39.14
CA GLU A 130 32.90 -20.48 40.34
C GLU A 130 33.08 -18.96 40.39
N GLU A 131 32.01 -18.24 40.70
CA GLU A 131 31.99 -16.77 40.78
C GLU A 131 31.95 -16.34 42.25
N SER A 132 32.88 -15.48 42.64
CA SER A 132 32.93 -14.85 43.97
C SER A 132 32.69 -13.34 43.87
N ALA A 133 32.24 -12.71 44.97
CA ALA A 133 31.95 -11.27 45.00
C ALA A 133 33.18 -10.39 44.71
N GLU A 134 34.37 -10.81 45.16
CA GLU A 134 35.63 -10.09 45.01
C GLU A 134 36.67 -10.94 44.27
N GLU A 135 36.26 -11.60 43.19
CA GLU A 135 37.17 -12.44 42.43
C GLU A 135 38.13 -11.65 41.54
N ASN A 136 39.36 -12.15 41.41
CA ASN A 136 40.25 -11.78 40.32
C ASN A 136 40.04 -12.76 39.16
N THR A 137 39.25 -12.35 38.17
CA THR A 137 38.88 -13.17 36.99
C THR A 137 40.10 -13.73 36.25
N LYS A 138 41.19 -12.95 36.16
CA LYS A 138 42.44 -13.37 35.52
C LYS A 138 43.11 -14.49 36.30
N GLN A 139 43.18 -14.38 37.63
CA GLN A 139 43.74 -15.44 38.49
C GLN A 139 42.91 -16.72 38.45
N VAL A 140 41.58 -16.60 38.53
CA VAL A 140 40.65 -17.74 38.41
C VAL A 140 40.88 -18.48 37.09
N LEU A 141 41.01 -17.75 35.99
CA LEU A 141 41.26 -18.34 34.68
C LEU A 141 42.66 -18.96 34.57
N HIS A 142 43.70 -18.34 35.09
CA HIS A 142 45.05 -18.94 35.11
C HIS A 142 45.10 -20.23 35.93
N LYS A 143 44.42 -20.26 37.08
CA LYS A 143 44.29 -21.46 37.91
C LYS A 143 43.62 -22.58 37.13
N PHE A 144 42.49 -22.28 36.49
CA PHE A 144 41.79 -23.22 35.60
C PHE A 144 42.70 -23.76 34.48
N ILE A 145 43.40 -22.89 33.75
CA ILE A 145 44.30 -23.31 32.67
C ILE A 145 45.42 -24.24 33.17
N ARG A 146 45.97 -23.97 34.35
CA ARG A 146 47.06 -24.76 34.93
C ARG A 146 46.59 -26.10 35.48
N GLU A 147 45.50 -26.11 36.23
CA GLU A 147 45.01 -27.30 36.94
C GLU A 147 44.20 -28.20 36.02
N GLU A 148 43.26 -27.62 35.27
CA GLU A 148 42.26 -28.37 34.50
C GLU A 148 42.75 -28.73 33.10
N LEU A 149 43.53 -27.85 32.47
CA LEU A 149 44.09 -28.08 31.12
C LEU A 149 45.54 -28.58 31.16
N SER A 150 46.19 -28.56 32.33
CA SER A 150 47.59 -28.96 32.53
C SER A 150 48.57 -28.18 31.63
N ILE A 151 48.26 -26.92 31.32
CA ILE A 151 49.13 -26.05 30.52
C ILE A 151 50.03 -25.26 31.47
N ARG A 152 51.33 -25.59 31.48
CA ARG A 152 52.33 -24.92 32.32
C ARG A 152 52.90 -23.64 31.69
N LYS A 153 52.64 -23.42 30.40
CA LYS A 153 53.03 -22.20 29.68
C LYS A 153 52.33 -20.98 30.29
N GLU A 154 53.06 -19.90 30.48
CA GLU A 154 52.48 -18.61 30.86
C GLU A 154 51.80 -17.99 29.64
N ILE A 155 50.48 -17.81 29.72
CA ILE A 155 49.66 -17.29 28.63
C ILE A 155 49.38 -15.81 28.86
N GLN A 156 49.68 -14.98 27.86
CA GLN A 156 49.41 -13.55 27.93
C GLN A 156 47.95 -13.25 27.56
N LEU A 157 47.18 -12.87 28.57
CA LEU A 157 45.77 -12.49 28.45
C LEU A 157 45.64 -10.97 28.41
N GLY A 158 44.81 -10.47 27.49
CA GLY A 158 44.34 -9.09 27.48
C GLY A 158 43.21 -8.91 28.48
N THR A 159 42.05 -8.42 28.02
CA THR A 159 40.88 -8.20 28.87
C THR A 159 40.24 -9.53 29.31
N VAL A 160 40.02 -9.68 30.62
CA VAL A 160 39.35 -10.86 31.21
C VAL A 160 38.24 -10.39 32.14
N HIS A 161 37.00 -10.74 31.84
CA HIS A 161 35.84 -10.31 32.63
C HIS A 161 34.69 -11.30 32.55
N ARG A 162 33.83 -11.30 33.58
CA ARG A 162 32.54 -11.99 33.55
C ARG A 162 31.57 -11.23 32.65
N PHE A 163 30.73 -11.94 31.90
CA PHE A 163 29.67 -11.31 31.11
C PHE A 163 28.31 -11.99 31.34
N GLY A 164 27.23 -11.26 31.07
CA GLY A 164 25.87 -11.69 31.37
C GLY A 164 25.34 -11.16 32.71
N GLN A 165 24.04 -11.38 32.93
CA GLN A 165 23.37 -11.00 34.17
C GLN A 165 23.68 -12.01 35.28
N LYS A 166 23.80 -11.52 36.52
CA LYS A 166 23.94 -12.40 37.68
C LYS A 166 22.65 -13.16 37.87
N ASP A 167 22.75 -14.47 38.04
CA ASP A 167 21.61 -15.33 38.27
C ASP A 167 21.43 -15.53 39.79
N ASN A 168 20.23 -15.27 40.30
CA ASN A 168 19.88 -15.54 41.70
C ASN A 168 19.76 -17.05 41.98
N ASN A 169 19.72 -17.88 40.93
CA ASN A 169 19.60 -19.34 41.03
C ASN A 169 20.97 -20.03 41.19
N GLY A 170 22.03 -19.28 41.52
CA GLY A 170 23.36 -19.83 41.80
C GLY A 170 24.18 -20.21 40.57
N ARG A 171 23.78 -19.79 39.35
CA ARG A 171 24.59 -20.03 38.15
C ARG A 171 25.70 -18.99 38.04
N HIS A 172 26.94 -19.46 37.95
CA HIS A 172 28.10 -18.60 37.74
C HIS A 172 28.15 -18.06 36.32
N ARG A 173 28.39 -16.76 36.17
CA ARG A 173 28.48 -16.11 34.86
C ARG A 173 29.71 -16.60 34.09
N PRO A 174 29.64 -16.78 32.76
CA PRO A 174 30.83 -17.16 32.00
C PRO A 174 31.91 -16.06 32.01
N ILE A 175 33.17 -16.46 31.89
CA ILE A 175 34.31 -15.54 31.70
C ILE A 175 34.62 -15.42 30.21
N VAL A 176 34.75 -14.20 29.69
CA VAL A 176 35.39 -13.92 28.39
C VAL A 176 36.82 -13.49 28.65
N ALA A 177 37.75 -14.11 27.92
CA ALA A 177 39.14 -13.70 27.91
C ALA A 177 39.63 -13.47 26.49
N SER A 178 40.29 -12.33 26.29
CA SER A 178 40.99 -12.01 25.05
C SER A 178 42.44 -12.47 25.11
N PHE A 179 42.89 -13.13 24.05
CA PHE A 179 44.25 -13.65 23.91
C PHE A 179 45.08 -12.72 23.03
N ILE A 180 46.27 -12.34 23.53
CA ILE A 180 47.20 -11.51 22.75
C ILE A 180 47.76 -12.32 21.57
N PHE A 181 48.13 -13.58 21.83
CA PHE A 181 48.68 -14.47 20.82
C PHE A 181 47.66 -15.52 20.39
N TYR A 182 47.43 -15.64 19.08
CA TYR A 182 46.50 -16.62 18.52
C TYR A 182 46.94 -18.07 18.80
N GLU A 183 48.24 -18.32 18.88
CA GLU A 183 48.81 -19.64 19.19
C GLU A 183 48.42 -20.14 20.59
N ASP A 184 48.34 -19.24 21.57
CA ASP A 184 47.91 -19.57 22.93
C ASP A 184 46.44 -19.97 22.95
N LEU A 185 45.61 -19.21 22.22
CA LEU A 185 44.20 -19.52 22.04
C LEU A 185 44.01 -20.91 21.39
N GLN A 186 44.78 -21.22 20.35
CA GLN A 186 44.74 -22.52 19.70
C GLN A 186 45.15 -23.64 20.65
N THR A 187 46.22 -23.44 21.43
CA THR A 187 46.69 -24.41 22.43
C THR A 187 45.59 -24.75 23.44
N ILE A 188 44.85 -23.75 23.91
CA ILE A 188 43.70 -23.95 24.81
C ILE A 188 42.56 -24.70 24.10
N LEU A 189 42.20 -24.31 22.87
CA LEU A 189 41.15 -25.02 22.13
C LEU A 189 41.49 -26.49 21.89
N TYR A 190 42.74 -26.82 21.54
CA TYR A 190 43.19 -28.19 21.35
C TYR A 190 43.23 -29.00 22.64
N SER A 191 43.27 -28.34 23.80
CA SER A 191 43.18 -29.01 25.10
C SER A 191 41.75 -29.36 25.51
N GLY A 192 40.74 -28.93 24.76
CA GLY A 192 39.31 -29.20 25.02
C GLY A 192 38.94 -30.67 25.30
N PRO A 193 39.52 -31.69 24.63
CA PRO A 193 39.27 -33.09 24.94
C PRO A 193 39.59 -33.49 26.39
N LYS A 194 40.48 -32.77 27.09
CA LYS A 194 40.79 -33.02 28.51
C LYS A 194 39.61 -32.75 29.43
N LEU A 195 38.68 -31.89 28.99
CA LEU A 195 37.46 -31.56 29.75
C LEU A 195 36.30 -32.52 29.50
N LYS A 196 36.47 -33.55 28.66
CA LYS A 196 35.38 -34.47 28.28
C LYS A 196 34.72 -35.17 29.47
N ASN A 197 35.49 -35.42 30.54
CA ASN A 197 35.00 -36.05 31.77
C ASN A 197 34.55 -35.03 32.84
N LYS A 198 34.57 -33.73 32.52
CA LYS A 198 34.26 -32.63 33.44
C LYS A 198 33.13 -31.79 32.85
N PRO A 199 31.86 -32.26 32.92
CA PRO A 199 30.75 -31.67 32.18
C PRO A 199 30.38 -30.24 32.62
N ASN A 200 30.85 -29.81 33.79
CA ASN A 200 30.60 -28.47 34.32
C ASN A 200 31.38 -27.40 33.54
N PHE A 201 32.54 -27.76 32.97
CA PHE A 201 33.39 -26.81 32.27
C PHE A 201 33.15 -26.81 30.77
N GLY A 202 33.17 -25.62 30.18
CA GLY A 202 33.07 -25.44 28.73
C GLY A 202 34.03 -24.38 28.24
N ILE A 203 34.66 -24.63 27.09
CA ILE A 203 35.51 -23.68 26.39
C ILE A 203 34.96 -23.53 24.99
N ASN A 204 34.53 -22.32 24.63
CA ASN A 204 33.98 -22.02 23.31
C ASN A 204 34.59 -20.73 22.75
N THR A 205 34.70 -20.63 21.43
CA THR A 205 35.02 -19.35 20.78
C THR A 205 33.86 -18.37 20.96
N GLN A 206 34.18 -17.10 21.24
CA GLN A 206 33.17 -16.05 21.32
C GLN A 206 32.66 -15.68 19.92
N PHE A 207 31.35 -15.48 19.79
CA PHE A 207 30.76 -14.96 18.56
C PHE A 207 29.83 -13.78 18.86
N PRO A 208 29.61 -12.89 17.89
CA PRO A 208 28.54 -11.90 17.99
C PRO A 208 27.18 -12.59 18.17
N ARG A 209 26.28 -11.89 18.86
CA ARG A 209 24.96 -12.41 19.23
C ARG A 209 24.19 -12.95 18.02
N GLU A 210 24.22 -12.24 16.90
CA GLU A 210 23.55 -12.62 15.66
C GLU A 210 24.05 -13.98 15.14
N ILE A 211 25.36 -14.24 15.24
CA ILE A 211 25.93 -15.54 14.88
C ILE A 211 25.50 -16.59 15.90
N GLU A 212 25.56 -16.31 17.20
CA GLU A 212 25.11 -17.26 18.22
C GLU A 212 23.63 -17.67 18.03
N GLU A 213 22.76 -16.71 17.70
CA GLU A 213 21.35 -16.96 17.39
C GLU A 213 21.17 -17.83 16.14
N ARG A 214 21.95 -17.58 15.08
CA ARG A 214 21.97 -18.46 13.89
C ARG A 214 22.44 -19.87 14.26
N ARG A 215 23.51 -19.99 15.05
CA ARG A 215 24.06 -21.27 15.51
C ARG A 215 23.08 -22.04 16.40
N LYS A 216 22.33 -21.34 17.26
CA LYS A 216 21.32 -21.92 18.14
C LYS A 216 20.26 -22.71 17.37
N LYS A 217 19.86 -22.21 16.20
CA LYS A 217 18.91 -22.88 15.28
C LYS A 217 19.50 -24.15 14.65
N LEU A 218 20.82 -24.23 14.52
CA LEU A 218 21.54 -25.34 13.88
C LEU A 218 21.94 -26.45 14.86
N TYR A 219 22.05 -26.18 16.16
CA TYR A 219 22.44 -27.18 17.16
C TYR A 219 21.53 -28.43 17.19
N PRO A 220 20.20 -28.34 17.11
CA PRO A 220 19.34 -29.52 17.06
C PRO A 220 19.66 -30.42 15.86
N VAL A 221 19.77 -29.82 14.67
CA VAL A 221 20.10 -30.52 13.43
C VAL A 221 21.48 -31.19 13.51
N MET A 222 22.47 -30.46 14.04
CA MET A 222 23.82 -30.99 14.26
C MET A 222 23.82 -32.18 15.22
N LYS A 223 23.07 -32.09 16.33
CA LYS A 223 22.96 -33.16 17.33
C LYS A 223 22.29 -34.40 16.74
N GLU A 224 21.23 -34.21 15.95
CA GLU A 224 20.54 -35.29 15.26
C GLU A 224 21.45 -35.98 14.22
N ALA A 225 22.17 -35.21 13.41
CA ALA A 225 23.12 -35.75 12.44
C ALA A 225 24.21 -36.59 13.11
N LYS A 226 24.79 -36.10 14.22
CA LYS A 226 25.76 -36.86 15.02
C LYS A 226 25.16 -38.13 15.62
N LYS A 227 23.91 -38.08 16.11
CA LYS A 227 23.20 -39.26 16.63
C LYS A 227 23.02 -40.33 15.55
N LYS A 228 22.83 -39.91 14.29
CA LYS A 228 22.77 -40.78 13.10
C LYS A 228 24.15 -41.25 12.60
N GLY A 229 25.23 -41.01 13.36
CA GLY A 229 26.59 -41.41 12.98
C GLY A 229 27.23 -40.54 11.88
N LYS A 230 26.57 -39.46 11.45
CA LYS A 230 27.09 -38.58 10.41
C LYS A 230 28.15 -37.63 10.94
N ARG A 231 29.17 -37.33 10.12
CA ARG A 231 30.15 -36.28 10.42
C ARG A 231 29.48 -34.92 10.29
N ALA A 232 29.27 -34.22 11.40
CA ALA A 232 28.69 -32.87 11.41
C ALA A 232 29.55 -31.88 12.21
N TYR A 233 29.87 -30.73 11.60
CA TYR A 233 30.68 -29.66 12.19
C TYR A 233 30.19 -28.28 11.77
N MET A 234 30.49 -27.26 12.57
CA MET A 234 30.10 -25.87 12.30
C MET A 234 31.33 -25.03 12.01
N ILE A 235 31.22 -24.14 11.02
CA ILE A 235 32.21 -23.09 10.74
C ILE A 235 31.46 -21.77 10.78
N LYS A 236 31.84 -20.87 11.70
CA LYS A 236 31.10 -19.63 12.01
C LYS A 236 29.61 -19.93 12.27
N ASP A 237 28.72 -19.48 11.40
CA ASP A 237 27.27 -19.66 11.44
C ASP A 237 26.75 -20.74 10.48
N LYS A 238 27.63 -21.52 9.83
CA LYS A 238 27.27 -22.53 8.82
C LYS A 238 27.49 -23.95 9.36
N LEU A 239 26.52 -24.83 9.13
CA LEU A 239 26.59 -26.25 9.48
C LEU A 239 26.96 -27.07 8.25
N PHE A 240 27.93 -27.98 8.39
CA PHE A 240 28.31 -28.95 7.38
C PHE A 240 27.98 -30.36 7.86
N ILE A 241 27.32 -31.17 7.04
CA ILE A 241 26.98 -32.57 7.30
C ILE A 241 27.56 -33.39 6.15
N GLU A 242 28.44 -34.35 6.48
CA GLU A 242 29.14 -35.20 5.51
C GLU A 242 29.93 -34.37 4.47
N GLY A 243 30.46 -33.22 4.89
CA GLY A 243 31.19 -32.28 4.03
C GLY A 243 30.31 -31.32 3.23
N ASN A 244 28.98 -31.52 3.21
CA ASN A 244 28.05 -30.67 2.48
C ASN A 244 27.46 -29.57 3.36
N LEU A 245 27.36 -28.36 2.82
CA LEU A 245 26.72 -27.23 3.50
C LEU A 245 25.22 -27.52 3.70
N PHE A 246 24.79 -27.56 4.96
CA PHE A 246 23.38 -27.66 5.30
C PHE A 246 22.69 -26.32 5.00
N LYS A 247 21.79 -26.32 4.02
CA LYS A 247 20.90 -25.21 3.73
C LYS A 247 19.55 -25.52 4.37
N PRO A 248 19.11 -24.76 5.38
CA PRO A 248 17.76 -24.95 5.92
C PRO A 248 16.74 -24.69 4.81
N GLU A 249 15.75 -25.58 4.66
CA GLU A 249 14.62 -25.35 3.76
C GLU A 249 13.87 -24.11 4.23
N ILE A 250 14.08 -22.99 3.54
CA ILE A 250 13.26 -21.80 3.71
C ILE A 250 11.93 -22.16 3.07
N LYS A 251 10.95 -22.58 3.88
CA LYS A 251 9.55 -22.59 3.48
C LYS A 251 9.17 -21.14 3.18
N LYS A 252 9.32 -20.72 1.92
CA LYS A 252 8.71 -19.50 1.42
C LYS A 252 7.21 -19.71 1.59
N GLN A 253 6.60 -18.99 2.53
CA GLN A 253 5.16 -18.82 2.50
C GLN A 253 4.87 -18.08 1.19
N SER A 254 4.38 -18.81 0.20
CA SER A 254 3.81 -18.24 -1.01
C SER A 254 2.69 -17.28 -0.59
N PRO A 255 2.64 -16.03 -1.11
CA PRO A 255 1.46 -15.19 -0.92
C PRO A 255 0.27 -15.92 -1.53
N GLY A 256 -0.71 -16.23 -0.69
CA GLY A 256 -1.90 -16.99 -1.06
C GLY A 256 -2.62 -16.35 -2.25
N GLU A 257 -2.98 -17.22 -3.19
CA GLU A 257 -3.83 -16.98 -4.34
C GLU A 257 -5.04 -16.11 -4.00
N GLN A 258 -5.11 -14.93 -4.62
CA GLN A 258 -6.38 -14.21 -4.74
C GLN A 258 -7.29 -15.06 -5.63
N LYS A 259 -8.35 -15.63 -5.03
CA LYS A 259 -9.45 -16.24 -5.77
C LYS A 259 -10.01 -15.20 -6.74
N THR A 260 -9.72 -15.38 -8.02
CA THR A 260 -10.38 -14.72 -9.14
C THR A 260 -11.87 -15.05 -9.07
N GLN A 261 -12.70 -14.11 -8.61
CA GLN A 261 -14.14 -14.20 -8.85
C GLN A 261 -14.39 -13.76 -10.29
N GLN A 262 -14.79 -14.75 -11.10
CA GLN A 262 -15.21 -14.58 -12.48
C GLN A 262 -16.40 -13.64 -12.55
N SER A 263 -16.27 -12.66 -13.45
CA SER A 263 -17.36 -11.83 -13.96
C SER A 263 -18.43 -12.69 -14.61
N THR A 264 -19.65 -12.61 -14.10
CA THR A 264 -20.87 -12.93 -14.86
C THR A 264 -21.67 -11.65 -15.01
N SER A 265 -21.81 -11.24 -16.27
CA SER A 265 -22.74 -10.23 -16.75
C SER A 265 -24.18 -10.67 -16.50
N LEU A 266 -25.07 -9.75 -16.15
CA LEU A 266 -26.46 -9.72 -16.60
C LEU A 266 -27.10 -8.35 -16.32
N SER A 267 -27.78 -7.87 -17.36
CA SER A 267 -28.60 -6.68 -17.50
C SER A 267 -29.78 -6.60 -16.52
N GLY A 268 -30.12 -5.40 -16.04
CA GLY A 268 -31.39 -5.13 -15.37
C GLY A 268 -31.51 -3.68 -14.88
N THR A 269 -32.51 -2.97 -15.39
CA THR A 269 -32.90 -1.56 -15.17
C THR A 269 -33.15 -1.15 -13.71
N PRO A 270 -33.12 0.17 -13.38
CA PRO A 270 -33.23 0.67 -12.02
C PRO A 270 -34.69 0.83 -11.56
N PRO A 271 -35.01 0.68 -10.26
CA PRO A 271 -36.26 1.16 -9.70
C PRO A 271 -36.07 2.50 -8.96
N THR A 272 -36.99 3.40 -9.27
CA THR A 272 -37.23 4.71 -8.66
C THR A 272 -37.89 4.62 -7.27
N ASP A 273 -37.31 5.38 -6.34
CA ASP A 273 -37.94 6.32 -5.38
C ASP A 273 -39.10 5.88 -4.45
N ASN A 274 -38.88 5.91 -3.11
CA ASN A 274 -39.57 6.87 -2.21
C ASN A 274 -39.15 6.77 -0.73
N ARG A 275 -38.72 7.93 -0.21
CA ARG A 275 -38.88 8.52 1.15
C ARG A 275 -39.18 7.62 2.37
N LYS A 276 -38.35 7.77 3.41
CA LYS A 276 -38.81 8.38 4.69
C LYS A 276 -37.64 8.92 5.54
N SER A 277 -37.82 10.17 5.92
CA SER A 277 -37.06 10.98 6.86
C SER A 277 -37.09 10.45 8.30
N GLN A 278 -35.95 10.47 8.99
CA GLN A 278 -35.91 10.69 10.45
C GLN A 278 -34.82 11.70 10.83
N LYS A 279 -35.26 12.71 11.58
CA LYS A 279 -34.50 13.83 12.13
C LYS A 279 -34.18 13.55 13.61
N ARG A 280 -33.00 14.03 14.03
CA ARG A 280 -32.52 14.38 15.40
C ARG A 280 -32.08 13.21 16.30
N ALA A 281 -31.04 13.33 17.12
CA ALA A 281 -30.62 14.49 17.90
C ALA A 281 -29.10 14.75 17.98
N ARG A 282 -28.75 16.03 18.12
CA ARG A 282 -27.45 16.53 18.61
C ARG A 282 -27.43 16.36 20.14
N HIS A 283 -26.32 15.90 20.70
CA HIS A 283 -25.99 16.13 22.11
C HIS A 283 -24.91 17.20 22.18
N GLY A 284 -25.13 18.13 23.10
CA GLY A 284 -24.39 19.37 23.26
C GLY A 284 -23.04 19.19 23.93
N SER A 285 -22.25 20.22 23.70
CA SER A 285 -21.09 20.68 24.46
C SER A 285 -21.31 20.70 25.97
N GLU A 286 -20.30 20.24 26.71
CA GLU A 286 -19.98 20.72 28.05
C GLU A 286 -18.51 21.16 28.05
N ALA A 287 -18.33 22.43 28.35
CA ALA A 287 -17.10 23.04 28.83
C ALA A 287 -17.48 23.66 30.17
N GLU A 288 -16.74 23.36 31.23
CA GLU A 288 -16.35 24.33 32.28
C GLU A 288 -15.49 23.67 33.37
N SER A 289 -14.59 24.51 33.90
CA SER A 289 -13.63 24.35 35.02
C SER A 289 -12.27 23.72 34.69
#